data_AF-A0A257JDG5-F1
#
_entry.id   AF-A0A257JDG5-F1
#
_cell.length_a   1.000
_cell.length_b   1.000
_cell.length_c   1.000
_cell.angle_alpha   90.00
_cell.angle_beta   90.00
_cell.angle_gamma   90.00
#
_symmetry.space_group_name_H-M   'P 1'
#
loop_
_entity.id
_entity.type
_entity.pdbx_description
1 polymer ?
#
loop_
_entity_poly.entity_id
_entity_poly.type
_entity_poly.pdbx_seq_one_letter_code
_entity_poly.pdbx_strand_id
1 'polypeptide(L)'
;IAPAPTPAQVGVRLEVQSCLRYFGGLPALLARLREALAPLGHRVQIATAPTALGAALLAGWRDGLALGPHSTDREALQQLLDAVPLPLLGAGAAQDDALAGMGLHTLADVRRLPRDGLARRFGADLLPRIDRARGHAPEAHAWLTLPPRFATRLELMFRADTTDQVLAGARVLLARLLAWAQASQSSIA
;
A
#
# COMPACT_ATOMS: atom_id res chain seq x y z
N ILE A 1 1.21 12.28 -20.63
CA ILE A 1 1.65 12.23 -19.22
C ILE A 1 0.64 11.35 -18.50
N ALA A 2 1.02 10.15 -18.06
CA ALA A 2 0.13 9.32 -17.26
C ALA A 2 -0.20 10.05 -15.94
N PRO A 3 -1.45 9.99 -15.43
CA PRO A 3 -1.77 10.62 -14.16
C PRO A 3 -0.85 10.08 -13.05
N ALA A 4 -0.38 10.96 -12.18
CA ALA A 4 0.43 10.56 -11.04
C ALA A 4 -0.35 9.51 -10.23
N PRO A 5 0.28 8.40 -9.83
CA PRO A 5 -0.42 7.38 -9.05
C PRO A 5 -0.89 7.99 -7.73
N THR A 6 -2.15 7.74 -7.37
CA THR A 6 -2.68 8.11 -6.05
C THR A 6 -1.82 7.44 -4.97
N PRO A 7 -1.54 8.08 -3.82
CA PRO A 7 -0.69 7.49 -2.76
C PRO A 7 -1.13 6.09 -2.29
N ALA A 8 -2.44 5.78 -2.33
CA ALA A 8 -2.96 4.44 -2.05
C ALA A 8 -2.49 3.33 -3.03
N GLN A 9 -1.85 3.70 -4.14
CA GLN A 9 -1.31 2.80 -5.17
C GLN A 9 0.22 2.67 -5.12
N VAL A 10 0.93 3.51 -4.37
CA VAL A 10 2.39 3.46 -4.26
C VAL A 10 2.77 2.89 -2.90
N GLY A 11 2.85 1.56 -2.81
CA GLY A 11 3.21 0.89 -1.58
C GLY A 11 3.36 -0.62 -1.72
N VAL A 12 3.90 -1.24 -0.67
CA VAL A 12 4.01 -2.70 -0.55
C VAL A 12 2.91 -3.19 0.38
N ARG A 13 2.20 -4.24 -0.05
CA ARG A 13 1.21 -4.94 0.78
C ARG A 13 1.82 -6.25 1.28
N LEU A 14 1.57 -6.56 2.53
CA LEU A 14 2.14 -7.72 3.22
C LEU A 14 1.01 -8.55 3.81
N GLU A 15 0.96 -9.84 3.48
CA GLU A 15 0.26 -10.83 4.30
C GLU A 15 1.22 -11.20 5.44
N VAL A 16 0.76 -11.09 6.68
CA VAL A 16 1.62 -11.30 7.86
C VAL A 16 1.01 -12.25 8.87
N GLN A 17 -0.27 -12.61 8.75
CA GLN A 17 -1.02 -13.40 9.71
C GLN A 17 -0.31 -14.72 10.01
N SER A 18 0.19 -15.38 8.96
CA SER A 18 0.92 -16.65 9.06
C SER A 18 2.24 -16.54 9.83
N CYS A 19 2.90 -15.37 9.82
CA CYS A 19 4.20 -15.16 10.46
C CYS A 19 4.14 -14.34 11.75
N LEU A 20 2.98 -13.79 12.15
CA LEU A 20 2.87 -12.95 13.35
C LEU A 20 3.42 -13.65 14.61
N ARG A 21 3.16 -14.95 14.79
CA ARG A 21 3.67 -15.70 15.94
C ARG A 21 5.19 -15.70 16.01
N TYR A 22 5.87 -15.83 14.87
CA TYR A 22 7.33 -15.80 14.79
C TYR A 22 7.90 -14.44 15.21
N PHE A 23 7.22 -13.36 14.85
CA PHE A 23 7.66 -12.01 15.17
C PHE A 23 7.21 -11.50 16.55
N GLY A 24 6.50 -12.31 17.35
CA GLY A 24 5.99 -11.88 18.65
C GLY A 24 4.73 -11.02 18.57
N GLY A 25 3.97 -11.13 17.48
CA GLY A 25 2.73 -10.40 17.23
C GLY A 25 2.90 -9.14 16.36
N LEU A 26 1.77 -8.54 16.01
CA LEU A 26 1.72 -7.38 15.12
C LEU A 26 2.50 -6.16 15.64
N PRO A 27 2.43 -5.78 16.93
CA PRO A 27 3.20 -4.63 17.44
C PRO A 27 4.72 -4.80 17.27
N ALA A 28 5.24 -5.99 17.58
CA ALA A 28 6.65 -6.30 17.46
C ALA A 28 7.11 -6.33 15.99
N LEU A 29 6.30 -6.89 15.08
CA LEU A 29 6.56 -6.83 13.65
C LEU A 29 6.61 -5.37 13.14
N LEU A 30 5.66 -4.54 13.56
CA LEU A 30 5.62 -3.12 13.17
C LEU A 30 6.84 -2.33 13.68
N ALA A 31 7.32 -2.62 14.89
CA ALA A 31 8.55 -2.02 15.41
C ALA A 31 9.75 -2.40 14.54
N ARG A 32 9.92 -3.70 14.24
CA ARG A 32 10.99 -4.20 13.38
C ARG A 32 10.93 -3.62 11.96
N LEU A 33 9.74 -3.48 11.39
CA LEU A 33 9.56 -2.83 10.08
C LEU A 33 10.00 -1.37 10.12
N ARG A 34 9.64 -0.61 11.16
CA ARG A 34 10.09 0.78 11.29
C ARG A 34 11.60 0.90 11.43
N GLU A 35 12.22 0.05 12.25
CA GLU A 35 13.68 0.01 12.41
C GLU A 35 14.38 -0.34 11.09
N ALA A 36 13.87 -1.33 10.36
CA ALA A 36 14.44 -1.73 9.07
C ALA A 36 14.28 -0.65 7.98
N LEU A 37 13.21 0.14 8.03
CA LEU A 37 12.93 1.18 7.05
C LEU A 37 13.55 2.54 7.40
N ALA A 38 13.89 2.80 8.68
CA ALA A 38 14.45 4.07 9.12
C ALA A 38 15.71 4.51 8.35
N PRO A 39 16.67 3.62 8.01
CA PRO A 39 17.85 4.00 7.23
C PRO A 39 17.56 4.48 5.80
N LEU A 40 16.36 4.21 5.26
CA LEU A 40 15.99 4.63 3.90
C LEU A 40 15.68 6.13 3.83
N GLY A 41 15.50 6.81 4.96
CA GLY A 41 15.24 8.26 4.99
C GLY A 41 13.90 8.68 4.37
N HIS A 42 12.99 7.74 4.17
CA HIS A 42 11.64 7.99 3.62
C HIS A 42 10.61 8.10 4.74
N ARG A 43 9.61 8.96 4.54
CA ARG A 43 8.40 8.94 5.37
C ARG A 43 7.56 7.73 4.95
N VAL A 44 7.50 6.73 5.81
CA VAL A 44 6.68 5.53 5.59
C VAL A 44 5.43 5.63 6.44
N GLN A 45 4.28 5.51 5.77
CA GLN A 45 2.98 5.40 6.42
C GLN A 45 2.54 3.94 6.41
N ILE A 46 2.16 3.43 7.58
CA ILE A 46 1.78 2.03 7.77
C ILE A 46 0.36 1.99 8.34
N ALA A 47 -0.49 1.19 7.71
CA ALA A 47 -1.78 0.80 8.25
C ALA A 47 -1.95 -0.70 8.16
N THR A 48 -2.83 -1.25 8.99
CA THR A 48 -3.13 -2.68 9.06
C THR A 48 -4.63 -2.89 8.96
N ALA A 49 -5.03 -4.02 8.39
CA ALA A 49 -6.43 -4.40 8.24
C ALA A 49 -6.55 -5.90 7.90
N PRO A 50 -7.72 -6.52 8.14
CA PRO A 50 -8.05 -7.87 7.67
C PRO A 50 -8.08 -8.05 6.15
N THR A 51 -7.99 -6.96 5.37
CA THR A 51 -7.92 -7.00 3.90
C THR A 51 -6.76 -6.14 3.43
N ALA A 52 -6.08 -6.58 2.38
CA ALA A 52 -4.89 -5.88 1.88
C ALA A 52 -5.27 -4.57 1.18
N LEU A 53 -6.39 -4.52 0.43
CA LEU A 53 -6.89 -3.25 -0.11
C LEU A 53 -7.40 -2.31 0.99
N GLY A 54 -8.03 -2.82 2.05
CA GLY A 54 -8.42 -2.02 3.20
C GLY A 54 -7.20 -1.36 3.86
N ALA A 55 -6.15 -2.15 4.12
CA ALA A 55 -4.89 -1.63 4.65
C ALA A 55 -4.27 -0.56 3.74
N ALA A 56 -4.27 -0.78 2.42
CA ALA A 56 -3.73 0.18 1.46
C ALA A 56 -4.51 1.51 1.44
N LEU A 57 -5.85 1.45 1.51
CA LEU A 57 -6.68 2.66 1.58
C LEU A 57 -6.43 3.44 2.89
N LEU A 58 -6.36 2.74 4.02
CA LEU A 58 -6.05 3.37 5.31
C LEU A 58 -4.65 3.99 5.32
N ALA A 59 -3.65 3.30 4.75
CA ALA A 59 -2.29 3.80 4.61
C ALA A 59 -2.20 4.99 3.63
N GLY A 60 -3.09 5.09 2.64
CA GLY A 60 -3.19 6.27 1.77
C GLY A 60 -3.95 7.44 2.39
N TRP A 61 -4.72 7.20 3.46
CA TRP A 61 -5.62 8.20 4.05
C TRP A 61 -4.95 9.04 5.14
N ARG A 62 -4.48 8.42 6.22
CA ARG A 62 -3.86 9.14 7.36
C ARG A 62 -3.01 8.24 8.26
N ASP A 63 -2.10 8.86 9.00
CA ASP A 63 -1.25 8.20 9.97
C ASP A 63 -2.06 7.68 11.18
N GLY A 64 -1.41 6.88 12.04
CA GLY A 64 -2.02 6.39 13.27
C GLY A 64 -2.93 5.18 13.12
N LEU A 65 -2.95 4.55 11.94
CA LEU A 65 -3.80 3.39 11.63
C LEU A 65 -3.05 2.05 11.62
N ALA A 66 -1.83 2.03 12.15
CA ALA A 66 -1.00 0.82 12.23
C ALA A 66 -1.54 -0.21 13.25
N LEU A 67 -2.23 0.25 14.30
CA LEU A 67 -2.82 -0.57 15.34
C LEU A 67 -4.21 -0.04 15.69
N GLY A 68 -5.10 -0.93 16.13
CA GLY A 68 -6.48 -0.63 16.52
C GLY A 68 -7.41 -1.81 16.24
N PRO A 69 -8.68 -1.75 16.66
CA PRO A 69 -9.65 -2.83 16.45
C PRO A 69 -9.79 -3.22 14.97
N HIS A 70 -9.73 -2.24 14.07
CA HIS A 70 -9.79 -2.41 12.62
C HIS A 70 -8.65 -3.27 12.04
N SER A 71 -7.60 -3.56 12.81
CA SER A 71 -6.47 -4.40 12.38
C SER A 71 -6.84 -5.88 12.27
N THR A 72 -7.81 -6.32 13.08
CA THR A 72 -8.23 -7.74 13.18
C THR A 72 -9.74 -7.92 13.06
N ASP A 73 -10.53 -6.90 13.37
CA ASP A 73 -11.98 -6.93 13.26
C ASP A 73 -12.46 -6.29 11.94
N ARG A 74 -13.22 -7.08 11.17
CA ARG A 74 -13.78 -6.67 9.89
C ARG A 74 -14.86 -5.60 10.06
N GLU A 75 -15.66 -5.65 11.11
CA GLU A 75 -16.71 -4.64 11.32
C GLU A 75 -16.08 -3.28 11.64
N ALA A 76 -15.11 -3.26 12.57
CA ALA A 76 -14.34 -2.06 12.87
C ALA A 76 -13.61 -1.50 11.64
N LEU A 77 -13.07 -2.36 10.78
CA LEU A 77 -12.52 -1.94 9.48
C LEU A 77 -13.59 -1.28 8.61
N GLN A 78 -14.76 -1.91 8.46
CA GLN A 78 -15.82 -1.40 7.58
C GLN A 78 -16.35 -0.03 8.03
N GLN A 79 -16.47 0.19 9.34
CA GLN A 79 -16.84 1.47 9.93
C GLN A 79 -15.75 2.52 9.70
N LEU A 80 -14.47 2.17 9.88
CA LEU A 80 -13.37 3.10 9.61
C LEU A 80 -13.28 3.47 8.12
N LEU A 81 -13.53 2.50 7.23
CA LEU A 81 -13.55 2.71 5.79
C LEU A 81 -14.67 3.65 5.33
N ASP A 82 -15.76 3.80 6.08
CA ASP A 82 -16.86 4.71 5.70
C ASP A 82 -16.38 6.16 5.52
N ALA A 83 -15.42 6.60 6.33
CA ALA A 83 -14.86 7.95 6.26
C ALA A 83 -13.75 8.13 5.22
N VAL A 84 -13.34 7.06 4.53
CA VAL A 84 -12.24 7.14 3.54
C VAL A 84 -12.71 7.93 2.30
N PRO A 85 -11.94 8.95 1.87
CA PRO A 85 -12.23 9.71 0.66
C PRO A 85 -12.21 8.83 -0.61
N LEU A 86 -13.19 9.03 -1.49
CA LEU A 86 -13.30 8.29 -2.76
C LEU A 86 -12.07 8.39 -3.67
N PRO A 87 -11.39 9.54 -3.80
CA PRO A 87 -10.21 9.64 -4.66
C PRO A 87 -9.11 8.63 -4.31
N LEU A 88 -9.05 8.14 -3.07
CA LEU A 88 -8.08 7.13 -2.65
C LEU A 88 -8.33 5.74 -3.26
N LEU A 89 -9.53 5.46 -3.77
CA LEU A 89 -9.78 4.25 -4.55
C LEU A 89 -8.98 4.26 -5.85
N GLY A 90 -8.60 5.43 -6.37
CA GLY A 90 -7.84 5.54 -7.61
C GLY A 90 -8.68 5.18 -8.83
N ALA A 91 -9.92 5.67 -8.85
CA ALA A 91 -10.87 5.47 -9.94
C ALA A 91 -10.48 6.27 -11.20
N GLY A 92 -9.62 7.28 -11.04
CA GLY A 92 -9.09 8.13 -12.11
C GLY A 92 -9.80 9.48 -12.11
N ALA A 93 -9.08 10.54 -12.54
CA ALA A 93 -9.52 11.93 -12.38
C ALA A 93 -10.95 12.18 -12.89
N ALA A 94 -11.29 11.70 -14.10
CA ALA A 94 -12.63 11.89 -14.67
C ALA A 94 -13.73 11.21 -13.84
N GLN A 95 -13.44 10.05 -13.26
CA GLN A 95 -14.38 9.33 -12.41
C GLN A 95 -14.52 10.01 -11.04
N ASP A 96 -13.40 10.49 -10.48
CA ASP A 96 -13.37 11.23 -9.22
C ASP A 96 -14.16 12.55 -9.34
N ASP A 97 -14.00 13.29 -10.45
CA ASP A 97 -14.74 14.52 -10.73
C ASP A 97 -16.24 14.26 -10.88
N ALA A 98 -16.61 13.17 -11.57
CA ALA A 98 -18.01 12.77 -11.72
C ALA A 98 -18.66 12.37 -10.39
N LEU A 99 -17.92 11.70 -9.50
CA LEU A 99 -18.37 11.36 -8.14
C LEU A 99 -18.55 12.63 -7.30
N ALA A 100 -17.57 13.53 -7.32
CA ALA A 100 -17.63 14.80 -6.61
C ALA A 100 -18.77 15.70 -7.11
N GLY A 101 -19.03 15.74 -8.42
CA GLY A 101 -20.13 16.50 -9.03
C GLY A 101 -21.53 16.03 -8.62
N MET A 102 -21.67 14.81 -8.07
CA MET A 102 -22.91 14.32 -7.46
C MET A 102 -22.96 14.52 -5.94
N GLY A 103 -21.94 15.12 -5.34
CA GLY A 103 -21.81 15.27 -3.89
C GLY A 103 -21.34 14.00 -3.17
N LEU A 104 -20.72 13.04 -3.87
CA LEU A 104 -20.14 11.85 -3.25
C LEU A 104 -18.67 12.10 -2.95
N HIS A 105 -18.29 12.02 -1.68
CA HIS A 105 -16.92 12.33 -1.25
C HIS A 105 -16.26 11.16 -0.53
N THR A 106 -17.04 10.29 0.10
CA THR A 106 -16.58 9.20 0.94
C THR A 106 -17.13 7.85 0.50
N LEU A 107 -16.52 6.75 0.98
CA LEU A 107 -17.05 5.41 0.74
C LEU A 107 -18.47 5.23 1.33
N ALA A 108 -18.82 5.94 2.40
CA ALA A 108 -20.17 5.92 2.96
C ALA A 108 -21.22 6.50 2.00
N ASP A 109 -20.88 7.57 1.27
CA ASP A 109 -21.80 8.22 0.35
C ASP A 109 -22.22 7.28 -0.78
N VAL A 110 -21.26 6.52 -1.32
CA VAL A 110 -21.51 5.51 -2.35
C VAL A 110 -22.39 4.36 -1.81
N ARG A 111 -22.20 3.95 -0.55
CA ARG A 111 -23.02 2.87 0.06
C ARG A 111 -24.49 3.22 0.19
N ARG A 112 -24.82 4.51 0.32
CA ARG A 112 -26.21 4.97 0.45
C ARG A 112 -26.98 4.94 -0.87
N LEU A 113 -26.28 4.75 -1.99
CA LEU A 113 -26.89 4.76 -3.32
C LEU A 113 -27.25 3.35 -3.81
N PRO A 114 -28.25 3.23 -4.71
CA PRO A 114 -28.57 1.97 -5.36
C PRO A 114 -27.38 1.41 -6.15
N ARG A 115 -26.97 0.17 -5.85
CA ARG A 115 -25.82 -0.48 -6.48
C ARG A 115 -25.96 -0.60 -7.99
N ASP A 116 -27.16 -0.89 -8.50
CA ASP A 116 -27.40 -1.02 -9.94
C ASP A 116 -27.16 0.30 -10.70
N GLY A 117 -27.57 1.43 -10.10
CA GLY A 117 -27.35 2.75 -10.68
C GLY A 117 -25.86 3.11 -10.73
N LEU A 118 -25.13 2.77 -9.66
CA LEU A 118 -23.69 2.97 -9.60
C LEU A 118 -22.95 2.10 -10.63
N ALA A 119 -23.28 0.81 -10.75
CA ALA A 119 -22.65 -0.08 -11.71
C ALA A 119 -22.83 0.39 -13.16
N ARG A 120 -24.02 0.90 -13.50
CA ARG A 120 -24.31 1.42 -14.85
C ARG A 120 -23.52 2.70 -15.17
N ARG A 121 -23.34 3.60 -14.18
CA ARG A 121 -22.72 4.91 -14.39
C ARG A 121 -21.19 4.92 -14.25
N PHE A 122 -20.67 4.07 -13.37
CA PHE A 122 -19.25 4.04 -12.98
C PHE A 122 -18.53 2.78 -13.44
N GLY A 123 -19.20 1.95 -14.22
CA GLY A 123 -18.68 0.71 -14.75
C GLY A 123 -18.54 -0.39 -13.70
N ALA A 124 -17.91 -1.48 -14.11
CA ALA A 124 -17.91 -2.72 -13.36
C ALA A 124 -16.83 -2.81 -12.26
N ASP A 125 -15.84 -1.91 -12.18
CA ASP A 125 -14.71 -2.08 -11.23
C ASP A 125 -14.91 -1.38 -9.88
N LEU A 126 -15.64 -0.26 -9.83
CA LEU A 126 -15.77 0.56 -8.62
C LEU A 126 -16.35 -0.24 -7.44
N LEU A 127 -17.51 -0.86 -7.64
CA LEU A 127 -18.19 -1.62 -6.59
C LEU A 127 -17.40 -2.85 -6.13
N PRO A 128 -16.89 -3.73 -7.02
CA PRO A 128 -16.03 -4.84 -6.61
C PRO A 128 -14.78 -4.39 -5.87
N ARG A 129 -14.20 -3.22 -6.19
CA ARG A 129 -13.05 -2.69 -5.47
C ARG A 129 -13.41 -2.28 -4.04
N ILE A 130 -14.56 -1.64 -3.85
CA ILE A 130 -15.11 -1.33 -2.51
C ILE A 130 -15.41 -2.62 -1.74
N ASP A 131 -16.00 -3.62 -2.39
CA ASP A 131 -16.34 -4.90 -1.75
C ASP A 131 -15.08 -5.66 -1.31
N ARG A 132 -14.02 -5.66 -2.14
CA ARG A 132 -12.69 -6.22 -1.78
C ARG A 132 -12.09 -5.50 -0.58
N ALA A 133 -12.10 -4.16 -0.59
CA ALA A 133 -11.58 -3.36 0.54
C ALA A 133 -12.30 -3.70 1.85
N ARG A 134 -13.60 -3.95 1.78
CA ARG A 134 -14.45 -4.28 2.94
C ARG A 134 -14.46 -5.76 3.33
N GLY A 135 -13.84 -6.63 2.54
CA GLY A 135 -13.84 -8.08 2.76
C GLY A 135 -15.17 -8.76 2.43
N HIS A 136 -16.01 -8.14 1.59
CA HIS A 136 -17.22 -8.77 1.04
C HIS A 136 -16.93 -9.61 -0.21
N ALA A 137 -15.78 -9.39 -0.85
CA ALA A 137 -15.30 -10.17 -1.98
C ALA A 137 -13.85 -10.61 -1.73
N PRO A 138 -13.44 -11.79 -2.22
CA PRO A 138 -12.05 -12.22 -2.11
C PRO A 138 -11.13 -11.29 -2.91
N GLU A 139 -9.92 -11.11 -2.39
CA GLU A 139 -8.88 -10.34 -3.06
C GLU A 139 -7.87 -11.31 -3.71
N ALA A 140 -7.59 -11.12 -5.00
CA ALA A 140 -6.54 -11.85 -5.69
C ALA A 140 -5.27 -11.00 -5.68
N HIS A 141 -4.16 -11.57 -5.21
CA HIS A 141 -2.88 -10.89 -5.13
C HIS A 141 -1.87 -11.50 -6.11
N ALA A 142 -1.25 -10.65 -6.91
CA ALA A 142 0.01 -11.00 -7.54
C ALA A 142 1.11 -10.78 -6.51
N TRP A 143 1.69 -11.87 -6.02
CA TRP A 143 2.84 -11.81 -5.14
C TRP A 143 4.03 -11.20 -5.86
N LEU A 144 4.80 -10.37 -5.16
CA LEU A 144 6.02 -9.81 -5.71
C LEU A 144 7.01 -10.93 -5.99
N THR A 145 7.25 -11.23 -7.27
CA THR A 145 8.33 -12.12 -7.69
C THR A 145 9.58 -11.30 -7.91
N LEU A 146 10.67 -11.68 -7.23
CA LEU A 146 11.95 -11.04 -7.47
C LEU A 146 12.45 -11.39 -8.88
N PRO A 147 13.01 -10.43 -9.63
CA PRO A 147 13.60 -10.73 -10.92
C PRO A 147 14.77 -11.70 -10.74
N PRO A 148 15.01 -12.62 -11.70
CA PRO A 148 16.05 -13.64 -11.60
C PRO A 148 17.48 -13.06 -11.64
N ARG A 149 17.61 -11.80 -12.03
CA ARG A 149 18.88 -11.07 -12.08
C ARG A 149 18.70 -9.73 -11.38
N PHE A 150 19.66 -9.40 -10.52
CA PHE A 150 19.76 -8.07 -9.94
C PHE A 150 20.48 -7.11 -10.89
N ALA A 151 19.83 -6.00 -11.20
CA ALA A 151 20.45 -4.86 -11.88
C ALA A 151 19.86 -3.57 -11.32
N THR A 152 20.70 -2.65 -10.87
CA THR A 152 20.27 -1.34 -10.40
C THR A 152 21.31 -0.29 -10.77
N ARG A 153 20.85 0.95 -10.99
CA ARG A 153 21.69 2.11 -11.30
C ARG A 153 21.32 3.22 -10.33
N LEU A 154 22.31 4.00 -9.94
CA LEU A 154 22.15 5.18 -9.11
C LEU A 154 22.77 6.36 -9.86
N GLU A 155 21.95 7.36 -10.18
CA GLU A 155 22.43 8.65 -10.65
C GLU A 155 22.81 9.51 -9.45
N LEU A 156 23.98 10.14 -9.52
CA LEU A 156 24.42 11.08 -8.52
C LEU A 156 23.84 12.46 -8.85
N MET A 157 23.36 13.18 -7.83
CA MET A 157 22.76 14.52 -8.00
C MET A 157 23.77 15.56 -8.49
N PHE A 158 25.05 15.30 -8.26
CA PHE A 158 26.18 16.11 -8.71
C PHE A 158 27.32 15.17 -9.10
N ARG A 159 28.28 15.68 -9.86
CA ARG A 159 29.49 14.93 -10.24
C ARG A 159 30.27 14.55 -8.98
N ALA A 160 30.65 13.27 -8.85
CA ALA A 160 31.58 12.87 -7.81
C ALA A 160 33.01 13.24 -8.20
N ASP A 161 33.64 14.10 -7.40
CA ASP A 161 35.02 14.54 -7.55
C ASP A 161 35.94 13.91 -6.49
N THR A 162 35.38 13.15 -5.53
CA THR A 162 36.15 12.44 -4.50
C THR A 162 35.75 10.97 -4.38
N THR A 163 36.67 10.16 -3.87
CA THR A 163 36.43 8.74 -3.56
C THR A 163 35.27 8.54 -2.59
N ASP A 164 35.15 9.39 -1.56
CA ASP A 164 34.08 9.28 -0.56
C ASP A 164 32.69 9.47 -1.16
N GLN A 165 32.56 10.35 -2.17
CA GLN A 165 31.30 10.57 -2.89
C GLN A 165 30.92 9.35 -3.73
N VAL A 166 31.90 8.71 -4.39
CA VAL A 166 31.68 7.45 -5.11
C VAL A 166 31.30 6.32 -4.14
N LEU A 167 32.01 6.21 -3.02
CA LEU A 167 31.74 5.20 -1.99
C LEU A 167 30.36 5.38 -1.34
N ALA A 168 29.88 6.62 -1.19
CA ALA A 168 28.52 6.87 -0.72
C ALA A 168 27.46 6.26 -1.65
N GLY A 169 27.60 6.46 -2.97
CA GLY A 169 26.73 5.82 -3.96
C GLY A 169 26.88 4.28 -3.99
N ALA A 170 28.13 3.79 -3.94
CA ALA A 170 28.41 2.35 -3.92
C ALA A 170 27.80 1.64 -2.71
N ARG A 171 27.83 2.27 -1.52
CA ARG A 171 27.17 1.73 -0.31
C ARG A 171 25.68 1.51 -0.51
N VAL A 172 24.98 2.44 -1.18
CA VAL A 172 23.55 2.27 -1.52
C VAL A 172 23.33 1.12 -2.49
N LEU A 173 24.17 1.00 -3.52
CA LEU A 173 24.08 -0.10 -4.50
C LEU A 173 24.33 -1.47 -3.85
N LEU A 174 25.35 -1.57 -2.99
CA LEU A 174 25.68 -2.78 -2.24
C LEU A 174 24.57 -3.17 -1.26
N ALA A 175 23.99 -2.20 -0.54
CA ALA A 175 22.86 -2.46 0.35
C ALA A 175 21.65 -3.05 -0.42
N ARG A 176 21.34 -2.52 -1.61
CA ARG A 176 20.29 -3.06 -2.49
C ARG A 176 20.60 -4.48 -2.97
N LEU A 177 21.85 -4.75 -3.34
CA LEU A 177 22.28 -6.08 -3.77
C LEU A 177 22.15 -7.10 -2.64
N LEU A 178 22.61 -6.76 -1.43
CA LEU A 178 22.51 -7.62 -0.27
C LEU A 178 21.06 -7.94 0.07
N ALA A 179 20.18 -6.93 0.07
CA ALA A 179 18.75 -7.12 0.29
C ALA A 179 18.13 -8.06 -0.75
N TRP A 180 18.46 -7.89 -2.03
CA TRP A 180 17.99 -8.78 -3.09
C TRP A 180 18.52 -10.22 -2.92
N ALA A 181 19.80 -10.38 -2.59
CA ALA A 181 20.43 -11.70 -2.42
C ALA A 181 19.81 -12.46 -1.23
N GLN A 182 19.61 -11.79 -0.09
CA GLN A 182 18.97 -12.35 1.10
C GLN A 182 17.52 -12.78 0.81
N ALA A 183 16.75 -11.91 0.13
CA ALA A 183 15.38 -12.21 -0.22
C ALA A 183 15.28 -13.36 -1.24
N SER A 184 16.22 -13.44 -2.19
CA SER A 184 16.30 -14.53 -3.17
C SER A 184 16.64 -15.87 -2.54
N GLN A 185 17.55 -15.90 -1.56
CA GLN A 185 17.90 -17.13 -0.82
C GLN A 185 16.74 -17.62 0.07
N SER A 186 15.93 -16.71 0.59
CA SER A 186 14.77 -17.02 1.42
C SER A 186 13.53 -17.44 0.60
N SER A 187 13.53 -17.18 -0.71
CA SER A 187 12.47 -17.56 -1.64
C SER A 187 12.61 -19.00 -2.18
N ILE A 188 13.69 -19.70 -1.83
CA ILE A 188 13.93 -21.11 -2.19
C ILE A 188 13.53 -21.96 -0.96
N ALA A 189 12.23 -22.15 -0.76
CA ALA A 189 11.67 -23.13 0.18
C ALA A 189 10.24 -23.49 -0.25
#